data_AF-A0A8T6NW62-F1
#
_entry.id   AF-A0A8T6NW62-F1
#
_cell.length_a   1.000
_cell.length_b   1.000
_cell.length_c   1.000
_cell.angle_alpha   90.00
_cell.angle_beta   90.00
_cell.angle_gamma   90.00
#
_symmetry.space_group_name_H-M   'P 1'
#
loop_
_entity.id
_entity.type
_entity.pdbx_description
1 polymer ?
#
loop_
_entity_poly.entity_id
_entity_poly.type
_entity_poly.pdbx_seq_one_letter_code
_entity_poly.pdbx_strand_id
1 'polypeptide(L)'
;MKQIGTALQSVGHLHIETAPYIYLVETHPDYVGKMDAIFQQVIDRSIAVSSSVITLAEVLSHPLKQQHTRLVARRWSLSASWWR
;
A
#
# COMPACT_ATOMS: atom_id res chain seq x y z
N MET A 1 11.10 -7.94 10.64
CA MET A 1 10.82 -8.49 9.28
C MET A 1 10.32 -9.94 9.28
N LYS A 2 10.93 -10.90 10.00
CA LYS A 2 10.44 -12.31 10.06
C LYS A 2 8.96 -12.48 10.46
N GLN A 3 8.41 -11.59 11.28
CA GLN A 3 7.03 -11.70 11.76
C GLN A 3 5.96 -11.46 10.69
N ILE A 4 6.20 -10.58 9.70
CA ILE A 4 5.20 -10.24 8.68
C ILE A 4 4.97 -11.43 7.73
N GLY A 5 6.06 -12.06 7.27
CA GLY A 5 5.97 -13.23 6.40
C GLY A 5 5.22 -14.38 7.06
N THR A 6 5.49 -14.66 8.35
CA THR A 6 4.75 -15.66 9.12
C THR A 6 3.28 -15.27 9.30
N ALA A 7 2.98 -13.99 9.59
CA ALA A 7 1.61 -13.52 9.80
C ALA A 7 0.73 -13.66 8.53
N LEU A 8 1.33 -13.59 7.35
CA LEU A 8 0.61 -13.67 6.07
C LEU A 8 0.64 -15.08 5.44
N GLN A 9 1.21 -16.09 6.10
CA GLN A 9 1.39 -17.43 5.51
C GLN A 9 0.11 -18.10 5.02
N SER A 10 -1.01 -17.93 5.73
CA SER A 10 -2.31 -18.54 5.41
C SER A 10 -3.34 -17.54 4.91
N VAL A 11 -2.93 -16.31 4.60
CA VAL A 11 -3.84 -15.24 4.19
C VAL A 11 -4.07 -15.33 2.68
N GLY A 12 -5.30 -15.62 2.27
CA GLY A 12 -5.72 -15.61 0.86
C GLY A 12 -6.23 -14.25 0.38
N HIS A 13 -6.69 -13.39 1.31
CA HIS A 13 -7.22 -12.07 1.01
C HIS A 13 -6.83 -11.08 2.12
N LEU A 14 -6.21 -9.97 1.74
CA LEU A 14 -5.86 -8.86 2.61
C LEU A 14 -6.73 -7.64 2.30
N HIS A 15 -7.47 -7.14 3.30
CA HIS A 15 -8.10 -5.82 3.22
C HIS A 15 -7.13 -4.78 3.75
N ILE A 16 -6.82 -3.76 2.94
CA ILE A 16 -5.88 -2.71 3.32
C ILE A 16 -6.65 -1.41 3.57
N GLU A 17 -6.46 -0.86 4.77
CA GLU A 17 -7.04 0.41 5.19
C GLU A 17 -6.17 1.61 4.77
N THR A 18 -6.63 2.81 5.10
CA THR A 18 -6.05 4.10 4.67
C THR A 18 -4.61 4.32 5.10
N ALA A 19 -4.29 4.09 6.38
CA ALA A 19 -2.96 4.40 6.91
C ALA A 19 -1.81 3.67 6.17
N PRO A 20 -1.90 2.35 5.89
CA PRO A 20 -0.91 1.65 5.05
C PRO A 20 -0.59 2.33 3.71
N TYR A 21 -1.60 2.80 2.98
CA TYR A 21 -1.38 3.49 1.71
C TYR A 21 -0.78 4.87 1.91
N ILE A 22 -1.21 5.64 2.92
CA ILE A 22 -0.59 6.93 3.24
C ILE A 22 0.90 6.74 3.54
N TYR A 23 1.25 5.76 4.37
CA TYR A 23 2.65 5.48 4.70
C TYR A 23 3.49 5.12 3.48
N LEU A 24 2.90 4.39 2.53
CA LEU A 24 3.56 4.03 1.28
C LEU A 24 3.71 5.22 0.32
N VAL A 25 2.66 6.04 0.18
CA VAL A 25 2.64 7.20 -0.74
C VAL A 25 3.53 8.32 -0.22
N GLU A 26 3.46 8.61 1.07
CA GLU A 26 4.22 9.69 1.71
C GLU A 26 5.62 9.25 2.20
N THR A 27 5.99 7.97 2.00
CA THR A 27 7.28 7.42 2.43
C THR A 27 7.53 7.65 3.93
N HIS A 28 6.53 7.31 4.75
CA HIS A 28 6.62 7.54 6.19
C HIS A 28 7.82 6.76 6.75
N PRO A 29 8.79 7.43 7.41
CA PRO A 29 10.10 6.84 7.72
C PRO A 29 10.01 5.56 8.54
N ASP A 30 9.09 5.51 9.52
CA ASP A 30 8.96 4.35 10.41
C ASP A 30 8.15 3.17 9.83
N TYR A 31 7.38 3.41 8.76
CA TYR A 31 6.39 2.45 8.27
C TYR A 31 6.60 2.02 6.83
N VAL A 32 7.29 2.81 5.99
CA VAL A 32 7.47 2.47 4.58
C VAL A 32 8.14 1.11 4.39
N GLY A 33 9.17 0.79 5.19
CA GLY A 33 9.82 -0.52 5.12
C GLY A 33 8.93 -1.69 5.55
N LYS A 34 7.95 -1.46 6.45
CA LYS A 34 6.93 -2.47 6.79
C LYS A 34 5.93 -2.63 5.65
N MET A 35 5.53 -1.53 5.01
CA MET A 35 4.60 -1.58 3.89
C MET A 35 5.22 -2.29 2.69
N ASP A 36 6.46 -1.97 2.32
CA ASP A 36 7.18 -2.65 1.25
C ASP A 36 7.27 -4.16 1.53
N ALA A 37 7.53 -4.57 2.78
CA ALA A 37 7.55 -5.98 3.16
C ALA A 37 6.17 -6.67 3.04
N ILE A 38 5.08 -6.00 3.40
CA ILE A 38 3.71 -6.52 3.26
C ILE A 38 3.36 -6.68 1.78
N PHE A 39 3.57 -5.65 0.96
CA PHE A 39 3.27 -5.68 -0.46
C PHE A 39 4.15 -6.69 -1.21
N GLN A 40 5.40 -6.89 -0.79
CA GLN A 40 6.22 -7.97 -1.34
C GLN A 40 5.61 -9.34 -1.05
N GLN A 41 5.09 -9.60 0.16
CA GLN A 41 4.40 -10.86 0.46
C GLN A 41 3.11 -11.04 -0.35
N VAL A 42 2.37 -9.95 -0.58
CA VAL A 42 1.18 -9.97 -1.46
C VAL A 42 1.56 -10.45 -2.85
N ILE A 43 2.63 -9.90 -3.43
CA ILE A 43 3.12 -10.27 -4.76
C ILE A 43 3.61 -11.72 -4.78
N ASP A 44 4.54 -12.06 -3.88
CA ASP A 44 5.19 -13.38 -3.83
C ASP A 44 4.19 -14.53 -3.67
N ARG A 45 3.06 -14.27 -3.01
CA ARG A 45 2.05 -15.28 -2.67
C ARG A 45 0.74 -15.13 -3.44
N SER A 46 0.64 -14.12 -4.31
CA SER A 46 -0.59 -13.78 -5.04
C SER A 46 -1.81 -13.62 -4.12
N ILE A 47 -1.63 -12.92 -2.99
CA ILE A 47 -2.72 -12.65 -2.04
C ILE A 47 -3.68 -11.67 -2.70
N ALA A 48 -4.99 -11.96 -2.69
CA ALA A 48 -5.98 -11.00 -3.17
C ALA A 48 -5.98 -9.76 -2.27
N VAL A 49 -5.97 -8.57 -2.86
CA VAL A 49 -6.03 -7.31 -2.08
C VAL A 49 -7.29 -6.54 -2.43
N SER A 50 -7.94 -6.00 -1.41
CA SER A 50 -9.06 -5.09 -1.58
C SER A 50 -8.95 -3.89 -0.64
N SER A 51 -9.56 -2.79 -1.05
CA SER A 51 -9.75 -1.60 -0.23
C SER A 51 -11.07 -0.95 -0.61
N SER A 52 -11.61 -0.13 0.28
CA SER A 52 -12.82 0.63 -0.02
C SER A 52 -12.52 1.82 -0.95
N VAL A 53 -13.55 2.32 -1.64
CA VAL A 53 -13.46 3.60 -2.37
C VAL A 53 -13.27 4.79 -1.42
N ILE A 54 -13.67 4.65 -0.15
CA ILE A 54 -13.46 5.65 0.90
C ILE A 54 -11.95 5.74 1.22
N THR A 55 -11.30 4.60 1.39
CA THR A 55 -9.85 4.48 1.55
C THR A 55 -9.10 5.20 0.42
N LEU A 56 -9.53 4.99 -0.83
CA LEU A 56 -8.94 5.69 -1.98
C LEU A 56 -9.13 7.22 -1.88
N ALA A 57 -10.33 7.68 -1.52
CA ALA A 57 -10.61 9.10 -1.38
C ALA A 57 -9.75 9.75 -0.28
N GLU A 58 -9.55 9.08 0.86
CA GLU A 58 -8.73 9.57 1.97
C GLU A 58 -7.26 9.67 1.58
N VAL A 59 -6.71 8.65 0.92
CA VAL A 59 -5.31 8.62 0.45
C VAL A 59 -5.03 9.74 -0.54
N LEU A 60 -5.97 10.05 -1.43
CA LEU A 60 -5.79 11.08 -2.47
C LEU A 60 -6.10 12.49 -1.98
N SER A 61 -6.96 12.64 -0.97
CA SER A 61 -7.43 13.95 -0.51
C SER A 61 -6.30 14.87 -0.08
N HIS A 62 -5.33 14.36 0.69
CA HIS A 62 -4.25 15.18 1.22
C HIS A 62 -3.25 15.60 0.12
N PRO A 63 -2.71 14.70 -0.72
CA PRO A 63 -1.81 15.09 -1.80
C PRO A 63 -2.45 16.00 -2.87
N LEU A 64 -3.74 15.79 -3.20
CA LEU A 64 -4.44 16.64 -4.17
C LEU A 64 -4.61 18.06 -3.64
N LYS A 65 -4.93 18.24 -2.36
CA LYS A 65 -5.00 19.56 -1.71
C LYS A 65 -3.65 20.29 -1.71
N GLN A 66 -2.54 19.55 -1.59
CA GLN A 66 -1.19 20.11 -1.57
C GLN A 66 -0.56 20.28 -2.96
N GLN A 67 -1.29 20.03 -4.06
CA GLN A 67 -0.76 19.99 -5.42
C GLN A 67 0.41 19.00 -5.60
N HIS A 68 0.55 18.02 -4.70
CA HIS A 68 1.55 16.94 -4.75
C HIS A 68 1.14 15.80 -5.70
N THR A 69 0.45 16.14 -6.79
CA THR A 69 -0.06 15.18 -7.79
C THR A 69 1.05 14.32 -8.40
N ARG A 70 2.25 14.87 -8.58
CA ARG A 70 3.42 14.11 -9.08
C ARG A 70 3.87 12.99 -8.14
N LEU A 71 3.76 13.18 -6.83
CA LEU A 71 4.24 12.22 -5.83
C LEU A 71 3.31 11.00 -5.76
N VAL A 72 2.00 11.27 -5.76
CA VAL A 72 0.96 10.23 -5.91
C VAL A 72 1.10 9.50 -7.23
N ALA A 73 1.17 10.21 -8.36
CA ALA A 73 1.25 9.59 -9.68
C ALA A 73 2.47 8.68 -9.83
N ARG A 74 3.64 9.12 -9.33
CA ARG A 74 4.87 8.32 -9.35
C ARG A 74 4.72 7.05 -8.53
N ARG A 75 4.20 7.11 -7.30
CA ARG A 75 4.07 5.92 -6.46
C ARG A 75 2.95 5.01 -6.92
N TRP A 76 1.85 5.57 -7.42
CA TRP A 76 0.76 4.80 -8.03
C TRP A 76 1.19 4.07 -9.29
N SER A 77 2.06 4.66 -10.12
CA SER A 77 2.63 3.96 -11.29
C SER A 77 3.55 2.79 -10.90
N LEU A 78 4.23 2.88 -9.75
CA LEU A 78 5.05 1.80 -9.19
C LEU A 78 4.21 0.72 -8.50
N SER A 79 3.05 1.08 -7.94
CA SER A 79 2.10 0.08 -7.41
C SER A 79 1.22 -0.51 -8.51
N ALA A 80 1.05 0.15 -9.65
CA ALA A 80 0.32 -0.39 -10.81
C ALA A 80 0.96 -1.67 -11.36
N SER A 81 2.28 -1.86 -11.20
CA SER A 81 2.94 -3.15 -11.50
C SER A 81 2.63 -4.26 -10.49
N TRP A 82 1.99 -3.94 -9.36
CA TRP A 82 1.55 -4.94 -8.37
C TRP A 82 0.17 -5.52 -8.68
N TRP A 83 -0.59 -4.91 -9.59
CA TRP A 83 -1.95 -5.30 -9.95
C TRP A 83 -2.04 -6.00 -11.32
N ARG A 84 -0.90 -6.31 -11.96
CA ARG A 84 -0.84 -7.11 -13.19
C ARG A 84 -0.57 -8.57 -12.87
#